data_AF-A0A8S0PHQ6-F1
#
_entry.id   AF-A0A8S0PHQ6-F1
#
_cell.length_a   1.000
_cell.length_b   1.000
_cell.length_c   1.000
_cell.angle_alpha   90.00
_cell.angle_beta   90.00
_cell.angle_gamma   90.00
#
_symmetry.space_group_name_H-M   'P 1'
#
loop_
_entity.id
_entity.type
_entity.pdbx_description
1 polymer ?
#
loop_
_entity_poly.entity_id
_entity_poly.type
_entity_poly.pdbx_seq_one_letter_code
_entity_poly.pdbx_strand_id
1 'polypeptide(L)'
;MATALLISYLCFFRLHFSYSSPLRLPIGVHPLDEKYFDRNVIKCSDGSKSFTRDRINDNFCDCPDGTDEPGTSACPAGKFYCRNIGSTPRFLFSSHVNDKICDCCDGSDEYDGTVICPNTCVMGGNVAYQTINYGSLASRAGSGDSTKPKPKINTENSTQKLIGLKVLVFLQLAIVVVIAFRLIICRKTRRRYSH
;
A
#
# COMPACT_ATOMS: atom_id res chain seq x y z
N MET A 1 21.76 -5.58 -49.83
CA MET A 1 20.33 -5.67 -49.45
C MET A 1 20.11 -6.25 -48.05
N ALA A 2 20.96 -7.17 -47.55
CA ALA A 2 20.86 -7.71 -46.18
C ALA A 2 21.07 -6.67 -45.05
N THR A 3 21.86 -5.62 -45.29
CA THR A 3 22.14 -4.56 -44.30
C THR A 3 20.99 -3.59 -44.08
N ALA A 4 20.10 -3.41 -45.08
CA ALA A 4 18.93 -2.53 -44.97
C ALA A 4 17.80 -3.15 -44.13
N LEU A 5 17.69 -4.48 -44.13
CA LEU A 5 16.65 -5.22 -43.39
C LEU A 5 16.93 -5.26 -41.88
N LEU A 6 18.21 -5.36 -41.48
CA LEU A 6 18.63 -5.31 -40.06
C LEU A 6 18.36 -3.95 -39.40
N ILE A 7 18.43 -2.86 -40.18
CA ILE A 7 18.26 -1.49 -39.67
C ILE A 7 16.77 -1.15 -39.46
N SER A 8 15.87 -1.77 -40.24
CA SER A 8 14.41 -1.66 -40.04
C SER A 8 13.97 -2.31 -38.72
N TYR A 9 14.59 -3.43 -38.34
CA TYR A 9 14.25 -4.20 -37.14
C TYR A 9 14.51 -3.42 -35.83
N LEU A 10 15.50 -2.53 -35.82
CA LEU A 10 15.86 -1.70 -34.66
C LEU A 10 14.90 -0.52 -34.42
N CYS A 11 13.98 -0.22 -35.34
CA CYS A 11 12.97 0.83 -35.20
C CYS A 11 11.63 0.35 -34.61
N PHE A 12 11.40 -0.96 -34.52
CA PHE A 12 10.08 -1.52 -34.12
C PHE A 12 10.04 -2.19 -32.74
N PHE A 13 11.15 -2.28 -32.00
CA PHE A 13 11.13 -2.79 -30.62
C PHE A 13 10.42 -1.80 -29.69
N ARG A 14 9.11 -1.98 -29.51
CA ARG A 14 8.35 -1.40 -28.40
C ARG A 14 8.86 -2.06 -27.11
N LEU A 15 9.66 -1.33 -26.33
CA LEU A 15 9.95 -1.71 -24.95
C LEU A 15 8.65 -1.62 -24.15
N HIS A 16 7.99 -2.76 -23.92
CA HIS A 16 6.86 -2.84 -23.02
C HIS A 16 7.42 -2.89 -21.60
N PHE A 17 7.52 -1.73 -20.96
CA PHE A 17 7.88 -1.66 -19.55
C PHE A 17 6.64 -2.08 -18.75
N SER A 18 6.58 -3.35 -18.35
CA SER A 18 5.56 -3.83 -17.42
C SER A 18 5.82 -3.19 -16.05
N TYR A 19 5.15 -2.06 -15.78
CA TYR A 19 5.17 -1.42 -14.48
C TYR A 19 4.47 -2.36 -13.49
N SER A 20 5.23 -3.07 -12.64
CA SER A 20 4.66 -3.80 -11.52
C SER A 20 4.10 -2.75 -10.55
N SER A 21 2.77 -2.61 -10.54
CA SER A 21 2.10 -1.73 -9.61
C SER A 21 2.35 -2.25 -8.19
N PRO A 22 2.70 -1.40 -7.21
CA PRO A 22 2.80 -1.83 -5.83
C PRO A 22 1.45 -2.44 -5.42
N LEU A 23 1.48 -3.62 -4.80
CA LEU A 23 0.30 -4.25 -4.22
C LEU A 23 -0.40 -3.22 -3.32
N ARG A 24 -1.59 -2.78 -3.74
CA ARG A 24 -2.43 -1.91 -2.92
C ARG A 24 -3.14 -2.80 -1.91
N LEU A 25 -2.60 -2.83 -0.70
CA LEU A 25 -3.27 -3.45 0.45
C LEU A 25 -4.66 -2.81 0.60
N PRO A 26 -5.74 -3.61 0.74
CA PRO A 26 -7.06 -3.06 1.01
C PRO A 26 -7.05 -2.17 2.25
N ILE A 27 -7.89 -1.14 2.25
CA ILE A 27 -8.02 -0.23 3.39
C ILE A 27 -8.48 -1.00 4.64
N GLY A 28 -8.01 -0.58 5.80
CA GLY A 28 -8.31 -1.21 7.09
C GLY A 28 -7.61 -2.55 7.36
N VAL A 29 -6.82 -3.07 6.41
CA VAL A 29 -6.04 -4.31 6.61
C VAL A 29 -4.73 -4.03 7.35
N HIS A 30 -4.42 -4.91 8.29
CA HIS A 30 -3.17 -4.92 9.02
C HIS A 30 -1.98 -5.35 8.13
N PRO A 31 -0.81 -4.71 8.19
CA PRO A 31 0.32 -5.00 7.28
C PRO A 31 0.80 -6.46 7.28
N LEU A 32 0.69 -7.18 8.40
CA LEU A 32 1.06 -8.61 8.46
C LEU A 32 0.09 -9.52 7.69
N ASP A 33 -1.11 -9.04 7.42
CA ASP A 33 -2.15 -9.81 6.72
C ASP A 33 -2.15 -9.54 5.20
N GLU A 34 -1.18 -8.76 4.68
CA GLU A 34 -1.06 -8.48 3.24
C GLU A 34 -1.08 -9.75 2.39
N LYS A 35 -0.26 -10.75 2.78
CA LYS A 35 -0.19 -12.03 2.08
C LYS A 35 -1.46 -12.88 2.23
N TYR A 36 -2.24 -12.64 3.28
CA TYR A 36 -3.51 -13.33 3.49
C TYR A 36 -4.54 -12.87 2.46
N PHE A 37 -4.64 -11.56 2.25
CA PHE A 37 -5.58 -10.94 1.30
C PHE A 37 -5.11 -10.97 -0.16
N ASP A 38 -3.85 -11.29 -0.45
CA ASP A 38 -3.31 -11.37 -1.82
C ASP A 38 -3.83 -12.58 -2.65
N ARG A 39 -4.63 -13.45 -2.05
CA ARG A 39 -5.17 -14.64 -2.72
C ARG A 39 -6.40 -14.31 -3.56
N ASN A 40 -6.61 -15.06 -4.65
CA ASN A 40 -7.84 -14.95 -5.47
C ASN A 40 -9.09 -15.43 -4.71
N VAL A 41 -8.92 -16.46 -3.87
CA VAL A 41 -9.95 -17.02 -3.00
C VAL A 41 -9.42 -16.97 -1.57
N ILE A 42 -10.16 -16.28 -0.72
CA ILE A 42 -9.82 -16.01 0.67
C ILE A 42 -10.82 -16.75 1.53
N LYS A 43 -10.35 -17.35 2.63
CA LYS A 43 -11.24 -17.98 3.60
C LYS A 43 -11.60 -16.94 4.67
N CYS A 44 -12.74 -17.05 5.30
CA CYS A 44 -12.97 -16.32 6.55
C CYS A 44 -11.96 -16.83 7.60
N SER A 45 -11.49 -15.98 8.49
CA SER A 45 -10.49 -16.35 9.51
C SER A 45 -11.03 -17.38 10.52
N ASP A 46 -12.35 -17.37 10.75
CA ASP A 46 -13.10 -18.36 11.52
C ASP A 46 -13.27 -19.71 10.79
N GLY A 47 -12.91 -19.80 9.51
CA GLY A 47 -13.03 -20.99 8.68
C GLY A 47 -14.45 -21.31 8.18
N SER A 48 -15.44 -20.44 8.40
CA SER A 48 -16.84 -20.69 8.08
C SER A 48 -17.13 -20.77 6.57
N LYS A 49 -16.58 -19.83 5.79
CA LYS A 49 -16.81 -19.72 4.33
C LYS A 49 -15.53 -19.29 3.60
N SER A 50 -15.63 -19.20 2.28
CA SER A 50 -14.62 -18.58 1.42
C SER A 50 -15.28 -17.66 0.41
N PHE A 51 -14.60 -16.58 0.07
CA PHE A 51 -15.04 -15.54 -0.84
C PHE A 51 -13.95 -15.20 -1.85
N THR A 52 -14.33 -14.55 -2.94
CA THR A 52 -13.41 -14.08 -3.98
C THR A 52 -12.92 -12.67 -3.67
N ARG A 53 -11.76 -12.30 -4.21
CA ARG A 53 -11.10 -11.01 -3.89
C ARG A 53 -11.96 -9.77 -4.13
N ASP A 54 -12.92 -9.83 -5.06
CA ASP A 54 -13.89 -8.75 -5.35
C ASP A 54 -14.89 -8.47 -4.22
N ARG A 55 -15.03 -9.40 -3.27
CA ARG A 55 -15.86 -9.24 -2.06
C ARG A 55 -15.15 -8.54 -0.90
N ILE A 56 -13.88 -8.18 -1.06
CA ILE A 56 -13.18 -7.42 -0.02
C ILE A 56 -13.69 -5.98 -0.05
N ASN A 57 -14.20 -5.50 1.09
CA ASN A 57 -14.71 -4.14 1.23
C ASN A 57 -15.77 -3.80 0.19
N ASP A 58 -16.70 -4.71 -0.08
CA ASP A 58 -17.83 -4.49 -1.00
C ASP A 58 -19.09 -3.96 -0.27
N ASN A 59 -18.94 -3.60 1.01
CA ASN A 59 -19.98 -3.12 1.90
C ASN A 59 -21.06 -4.19 2.19
N PHE A 60 -20.74 -5.47 2.05
CA PHE A 60 -21.64 -6.58 2.38
C PHE A 60 -20.95 -7.61 3.26
N CYS A 61 -21.61 -8.03 4.34
CA CYS A 61 -21.00 -8.96 5.29
C CYS A 61 -21.21 -10.44 4.91
N ASP A 62 -20.23 -11.02 4.23
CA ASP A 62 -20.16 -12.42 3.83
C ASP A 62 -19.64 -13.34 4.96
N CYS A 63 -18.65 -12.86 5.73
CA CYS A 63 -18.03 -13.62 6.82
C CYS A 63 -18.58 -13.22 8.21
N PRO A 64 -18.94 -14.20 9.07
CA PRO A 64 -19.40 -13.92 10.44
C PRO A 64 -18.37 -13.19 11.31
N ASP A 65 -17.07 -13.38 11.03
CA ASP A 65 -15.97 -12.75 11.74
C ASP A 65 -15.56 -11.38 11.17
N GLY A 66 -16.15 -10.96 10.04
CA GLY A 66 -15.86 -9.71 9.35
C GLY A 66 -14.53 -9.66 8.60
N THR A 67 -13.93 -10.81 8.27
CA THR A 67 -12.66 -10.88 7.52
C THR A 67 -12.73 -10.18 6.16
N ASP A 68 -13.88 -10.23 5.50
CA ASP A 68 -14.16 -9.68 4.19
C ASP A 68 -14.32 -8.15 4.19
N GLU A 69 -14.65 -7.56 5.35
CA GLU A 69 -14.93 -6.12 5.49
C GLU A 69 -13.95 -5.42 6.46
N PRO A 70 -12.61 -5.53 6.26
CA PRO A 70 -11.63 -4.86 7.12
C PRO A 70 -11.67 -3.33 7.01
N GLY A 71 -12.20 -2.83 5.91
CA GLY A 71 -12.18 -1.43 5.50
C GLY A 71 -13.53 -0.72 5.55
N THR A 72 -14.63 -1.40 5.91
CA THR A 72 -15.97 -0.80 5.96
C THR A 72 -16.69 -1.14 7.28
N SER A 73 -17.87 -0.57 7.46
CA SER A 73 -18.75 -0.81 8.62
C SER A 73 -19.76 -1.95 8.44
N ALA A 74 -19.68 -2.73 7.36
CA ALA A 74 -20.70 -3.71 6.99
C ALA A 74 -20.80 -4.91 7.96
N CYS A 75 -19.69 -5.33 8.57
CA CYS A 75 -19.67 -6.47 9.48
C CYS A 75 -19.58 -6.05 10.95
N PRO A 76 -20.48 -6.49 11.84
CA PRO A 76 -20.50 -6.08 13.26
C PRO A 76 -19.29 -6.59 14.08
N ALA A 77 -18.69 -7.71 13.67
CA ALA A 77 -17.48 -8.25 14.28
C ALA A 77 -16.17 -7.70 13.65
N GLY A 78 -16.30 -6.91 12.58
CA GLY A 78 -15.18 -6.38 11.81
C GLY A 78 -14.32 -5.41 12.62
N LYS A 79 -13.04 -5.34 12.24
CA LYS A 79 -12.07 -4.43 12.85
C LYS A 79 -11.30 -3.69 11.77
N PHE A 80 -11.19 -2.37 11.94
CA PHE A 80 -10.45 -1.49 11.05
C PHE A 80 -9.08 -1.17 11.62
N TYR A 81 -8.03 -1.32 10.83
CA TYR A 81 -6.67 -0.97 11.23
C TYR A 81 -6.27 0.46 10.84
N CYS A 82 -6.17 1.35 11.84
CA CYS A 82 -5.53 2.66 11.68
C CYS A 82 -4.02 2.49 11.58
N ARG A 83 -3.44 2.89 10.44
CA ARG A 83 -1.98 2.79 10.25
C ARG A 83 -1.23 3.82 11.07
N ASN A 84 -1.78 5.03 11.22
CA ASN A 84 -1.24 6.12 12.01
C ASN A 84 0.27 6.33 11.78
N ILE A 85 0.68 6.48 10.52
CA ILE A 85 2.11 6.50 10.14
C ILE A 85 2.87 7.54 10.96
N GLY A 86 3.90 7.06 11.68
CA GLY A 86 4.74 7.91 12.53
C GLY A 86 4.24 8.06 13.98
N SER A 87 3.02 7.60 14.27
CA SER A 87 2.43 7.51 15.59
C SER A 87 2.12 6.06 15.98
N THR A 88 1.26 5.83 16.97
CA THR A 88 0.89 4.50 17.45
C THR A 88 -0.27 3.93 16.61
N PRO A 89 -0.09 2.78 15.94
CA PRO A 89 -1.19 2.12 15.21
C PRO A 89 -2.23 1.58 16.19
N ARG A 90 -3.49 1.48 15.75
CA ARG A 90 -4.58 0.97 16.58
C ARG A 90 -5.66 0.30 15.74
N PHE A 91 -6.44 -0.55 16.39
CA PHE A 91 -7.66 -1.11 15.80
C PHE A 91 -8.89 -0.37 16.29
N LEU A 92 -9.87 -0.19 15.41
CA LEU A 92 -11.20 0.31 15.70
C LEU A 92 -12.24 -0.78 15.43
N PHE A 93 -13.42 -0.61 16.01
CA PHE A 93 -14.59 -1.38 15.58
C PHE A 93 -15.02 -0.89 14.20
N SER A 94 -15.51 -1.81 13.37
CA SER A 94 -16.08 -1.48 12.06
C SER A 94 -17.16 -0.40 12.13
N SER A 95 -17.93 -0.32 13.23
CA SER A 95 -18.97 0.69 13.42
C SER A 95 -18.46 2.13 13.47
N HIS A 96 -17.15 2.34 13.65
CA HIS A 96 -16.49 3.66 13.63
C HIS A 96 -15.97 4.04 12.24
N VAL A 97 -16.20 3.21 11.22
CA VAL A 97 -15.74 3.48 9.86
C VAL A 97 -16.83 4.23 9.10
N ASN A 98 -16.51 5.43 8.61
CA ASN A 98 -17.45 6.37 7.98
C ASN A 98 -18.68 6.67 8.85
N ASP A 99 -18.47 6.83 10.16
CA ASP A 99 -19.51 7.19 11.13
C ASP A 99 -19.59 8.72 11.36
N LYS A 100 -18.75 9.49 10.66
CA LYS A 100 -18.61 10.96 10.70
C LYS A 100 -17.84 11.47 11.91
N ILE A 101 -17.12 10.60 12.62
CA ILE A 101 -16.28 10.94 13.75
C ILE A 101 -14.83 10.57 13.41
N CYS A 102 -13.92 11.53 13.54
CA CYS A 102 -12.51 11.27 13.28
C CYS A 102 -11.88 10.50 14.45
N ASP A 103 -11.79 9.19 14.32
CA ASP A 103 -11.13 8.30 15.26
C ASP A 103 -9.64 8.13 14.93
N CYS A 104 -9.26 7.70 13.73
CA CYS A 104 -7.83 7.53 13.44
C CYS A 104 -7.14 8.91 13.43
N CYS A 105 -5.93 9.01 14.00
CA CYS A 105 -5.19 10.28 13.94
C CYS A 105 -4.80 10.65 12.51
N ASP A 106 -4.68 9.65 11.63
CA ASP A 106 -4.42 9.87 10.21
C ASP A 106 -5.69 10.15 9.39
N GLY A 107 -6.87 10.10 10.02
CA GLY A 107 -8.18 10.30 9.40
C GLY A 107 -8.58 9.21 8.42
N SER A 108 -7.92 8.04 8.46
CA SER A 108 -8.14 6.97 7.47
C SER A 108 -9.47 6.22 7.61
N ASP A 109 -10.14 6.36 8.74
CA ASP A 109 -11.46 5.82 9.05
C ASP A 109 -12.62 6.55 8.34
N GLU A 110 -12.44 7.83 8.01
CA GLU A 110 -13.44 8.68 7.33
C GLU A 110 -12.98 9.01 5.91
N TYR A 111 -13.17 8.06 4.99
CA TYR A 111 -12.62 8.14 3.62
C TYR A 111 -13.68 8.38 2.54
N ASP A 112 -14.98 8.38 2.89
CA ASP A 112 -16.09 8.59 1.96
C ASP A 112 -16.24 10.06 1.49
N GLY A 113 -15.56 11.00 2.15
CA GLY A 113 -15.58 12.43 1.86
C GLY A 113 -16.76 13.20 2.47
N THR A 114 -17.59 12.56 3.29
CA THR A 114 -18.69 13.21 4.02
C THR A 114 -18.15 14.15 5.10
N VAL A 115 -17.05 13.76 5.76
CA VAL A 115 -16.32 14.55 6.74
C VAL A 115 -14.85 14.64 6.32
N ILE A 116 -14.19 15.76 6.62
CA ILE A 116 -12.76 15.95 6.36
C ILE A 116 -12.01 15.79 7.69
N CYS A 117 -11.31 14.66 7.84
CA CYS A 117 -10.47 14.41 9.00
C CYS A 117 -9.00 14.80 8.71
N PRO A 118 -8.46 15.85 9.35
CA PRO A 118 -7.07 16.23 9.18
C PRO A 118 -6.16 15.24 9.92
N ASN A 119 -4.93 15.06 9.41
CA ASN A 119 -3.93 14.25 10.08
C ASN A 119 -3.41 14.99 11.35
N THR A 120 -3.68 14.41 12.51
CA THR A 120 -3.27 14.88 13.84
C THR A 120 -2.24 13.96 14.50
N CYS A 121 -1.66 13.02 13.75
CA CYS A 121 -0.71 12.06 14.29
C CYS A 121 0.54 12.72 14.87
N VAL A 122 0.80 12.44 16.15
CA VAL A 122 2.01 12.89 16.86
C VAL A 122 3.15 11.90 16.65
N MET A 123 4.28 12.42 16.19
CA MET A 123 5.48 11.63 15.94
C MET A 123 6.14 11.21 17.26
N GLY A 124 6.45 9.92 17.41
CA GLY A 124 7.08 9.38 18.63
C GLY A 124 6.23 8.41 19.44
N GLY A 125 5.10 7.96 18.89
CA GLY A 125 4.32 6.85 19.45
C GLY A 125 5.19 5.59 19.65
N ASN A 126 4.98 4.90 20.75
CA ASN A 126 5.54 3.57 20.97
C ASN A 126 4.78 2.57 20.08
N VAL A 127 5.48 1.86 19.19
CA VAL A 127 4.91 0.70 18.48
C VAL A 127 4.87 -0.47 19.47
N ALA A 128 3.95 -0.40 20.42
CA ALA A 128 3.58 -1.52 21.27
C ALA A 128 2.19 -1.97 20.79
N TYR A 129 2.13 -3.10 20.06
CA TYR A 129 0.86 -3.77 19.81
C TYR A 129 0.25 -4.14 21.17
N GLN A 130 -0.76 -3.38 21.59
CA GLN A 130 -1.61 -3.83 22.68
C GLN A 130 -2.56 -4.86 22.10
N THR A 131 -2.23 -6.13 22.28
CA THR A 131 -3.20 -7.21 22.11
C THR A 131 -4.26 -7.01 23.18
N ILE A 132 -5.32 -6.25 22.89
CA ILE A 132 -6.44 -6.09 23.81
C ILE A 132 -7.18 -7.43 23.84
N ASN A 133 -6.88 -8.21 24.87
CA ASN A 133 -7.57 -9.44 25.19
C ASN A 133 -8.94 -9.06 25.77
N TYR A 134 -10.01 -9.29 25.00
CA TYR A 134 -11.39 -8.98 25.37
C TYR A 134 -11.85 -9.96 26.47
N GLY A 135 -11.39 -9.77 27.70
CA GLY A 135 -11.71 -10.67 28.80
C GLY A 135 -10.99 -10.34 30.10
N SER A 136 -11.43 -9.29 30.80
CA SER A 136 -11.59 -9.27 32.28
C SER A 136 -11.88 -7.84 32.79
N LEU A 137 -13.11 -7.64 33.26
CA LEU A 137 -13.43 -6.67 34.30
C LEU A 137 -12.87 -7.21 35.63
N ALA A 138 -11.88 -6.54 36.24
CA ALA A 138 -11.72 -6.38 37.70
C ALA A 138 -10.36 -5.77 38.13
N SER A 139 -10.43 -4.70 38.92
CA SER A 139 -9.52 -4.35 40.04
C SER A 139 -8.20 -3.58 39.83
N ARG A 140 -8.23 -2.32 40.32
CA ARG A 140 -7.27 -1.60 41.21
C ARG A 140 -5.81 -1.33 40.79
N ALA A 141 -5.52 -0.01 40.71
CA ALA A 141 -4.42 0.79 41.29
C ALA A 141 -2.95 0.27 41.32
N GLY A 142 -2.00 1.10 40.84
CA GLY A 142 -0.58 1.03 41.22
C GLY A 142 0.42 1.69 40.27
N SER A 143 1.40 2.40 40.83
CA SER A 143 2.37 3.37 40.26
C SER A 143 3.76 2.77 39.90
N GLY A 144 4.60 3.54 39.16
CA GLY A 144 6.08 3.41 39.09
C GLY A 144 6.62 2.77 37.79
N ASP A 145 7.27 3.49 36.86
CA ASP A 145 8.63 4.07 36.82
C ASP A 145 9.70 3.17 36.14
N SER A 146 10.28 3.73 35.06
CA SER A 146 11.60 3.57 34.43
C SER A 146 12.27 2.19 34.20
N THR A 147 12.57 1.89 32.92
CA THR A 147 13.93 1.90 32.29
C THR A 147 14.05 0.87 31.14
N LYS A 148 14.70 1.29 30.04
CA LYS A 148 14.81 0.67 28.70
C LYS A 148 15.59 -0.66 28.65
N PRO A 149 15.49 -1.41 27.52
CA PRO A 149 16.55 -1.30 26.50
C PRO A 149 16.03 -1.03 25.07
N LYS A 150 16.86 -0.33 24.28
CA LYS A 150 16.63 0.08 22.88
C LYS A 150 16.76 -1.10 21.91
N PRO A 151 15.84 -1.31 20.96
CA PRO A 151 16.16 -2.02 19.72
C PRO A 151 16.70 -1.03 18.67
N LYS A 152 17.83 -1.39 18.10
CA LYS A 152 18.58 -0.68 17.06
C LYS A 152 17.78 -0.77 15.76
N ILE A 153 17.11 0.32 15.37
CA ILE A 153 16.37 0.40 14.10
C ILE A 153 17.39 0.59 12.98
N ASN A 154 17.50 -0.38 12.07
CA ASN A 154 18.23 -0.20 10.83
C ASN A 154 17.46 0.79 9.95
N THR A 155 18.08 1.94 9.71
CA THR A 155 17.65 2.98 8.79
C THR A 155 17.82 2.48 7.34
N GLU A 156 16.96 1.56 6.89
CA GLU A 156 17.06 1.00 5.53
C GLU A 156 15.75 0.98 4.73
N ASN A 157 14.71 1.73 5.14
CA ASN A 157 13.45 1.80 4.35
C ASN A 157 13.28 3.12 3.56
N SER A 158 13.92 4.21 3.96
CA SER A 158 13.80 5.51 3.24
C SER A 158 14.80 5.65 2.10
N THR A 159 15.98 5.02 2.22
CA THR A 159 17.00 4.96 1.17
C THR A 159 16.52 4.14 -0.03
N GLN A 160 15.76 3.06 0.20
CA GLN A 160 15.23 2.23 -0.89
C GLN A 160 14.24 2.96 -1.81
N LYS A 161 13.34 3.80 -1.28
CA LYS A 161 12.41 4.60 -2.10
C LYS A 161 13.12 5.72 -2.87
N LEU A 162 14.11 6.39 -2.26
CA LEU A 162 14.86 7.46 -2.92
C LEU A 162 15.83 6.92 -3.99
N ILE A 163 16.43 5.74 -3.74
CA ILE A 163 17.27 5.05 -4.72
C ILE A 163 16.41 4.58 -5.90
N GLY A 164 15.23 4.01 -5.65
CA GLY A 164 14.28 3.62 -6.72
C GLY A 164 13.87 4.81 -7.60
N LEU A 165 13.54 5.95 -6.99
CA LEU A 165 13.18 7.17 -7.73
C LEU A 165 14.35 7.72 -8.55
N LYS A 166 15.58 7.73 -8.00
CA LYS A 166 16.79 8.14 -8.74
C LYS A 166 17.08 7.22 -9.91
N VAL A 167 16.99 5.90 -9.74
CA VAL A 167 17.21 4.92 -10.81
C VAL A 167 16.18 5.09 -11.93
N LEU A 168 14.92 5.36 -11.60
CA LEU A 168 13.87 5.67 -12.59
C LEU A 168 14.18 6.93 -13.41
N VAL A 169 14.65 8.00 -12.77
CA VAL A 169 15.01 9.25 -13.46
C VAL A 169 16.21 9.06 -14.39
N PHE A 170 17.27 8.36 -13.93
CA PHE A 170 18.42 8.06 -14.78
C PHE A 170 18.07 7.14 -15.95
N LEU A 171 17.21 6.14 -15.72
CA LEU A 171 16.73 5.24 -16.76
C LEU A 171 15.88 5.99 -17.79
N GLN A 172 14.99 6.88 -17.34
CA GLN A 172 14.19 7.73 -18.23
C GLN A 172 15.07 8.66 -19.07
N LEU A 173 16.07 9.30 -18.48
CA LEU A 173 17.00 10.17 -19.21
C LEU A 173 17.80 9.37 -20.25
N ALA A 174 18.28 8.18 -19.90
CA ALA A 174 18.99 7.30 -20.82
C ALA A 174 18.11 6.86 -22.00
N ILE A 175 16.83 6.52 -21.75
CA ILE A 175 15.87 6.17 -22.80
C ILE A 175 15.62 7.35 -23.73
N VAL A 176 15.44 8.57 -23.21
CA VAL A 176 15.24 9.78 -24.02
C VAL A 176 16.46 10.06 -24.91
N VAL A 177 17.68 9.92 -24.38
CA VAL A 177 18.92 10.08 -25.15
C VAL A 177 19.03 9.05 -26.27
N VAL A 178 18.71 7.78 -25.98
CA VAL A 178 18.71 6.72 -27.00
C VAL A 178 17.70 7.00 -28.10
N ILE A 179 16.48 7.44 -27.76
CA ILE A 179 15.44 7.82 -28.73
C ILE A 179 15.91 9.01 -29.58
N ALA A 180 16.45 10.06 -28.96
CA ALA A 180 16.93 11.25 -29.68
C ALA A 180 18.07 10.89 -30.64
N PHE A 181 19.03 10.07 -30.21
CA PHE A 181 20.14 9.63 -31.03
C PHE A 181 19.67 8.76 -32.21
N ARG A 182 18.71 7.86 -31.97
CA ARG A 182 18.04 7.07 -33.02
C ARG A 182 17.36 7.98 -34.04
N LEU A 183 16.59 8.98 -33.60
CA LEU A 183 15.93 9.94 -34.49
C LEU A 183 16.93 10.77 -35.30
N ILE A 184 18.05 11.19 -34.70
CA ILE A 184 19.10 11.94 -35.40
C ILE A 184 19.75 11.07 -36.49
N ILE A 185 20.06 9.81 -36.18
CA ILE A 185 20.61 8.87 -37.18
C ILE A 185 19.60 8.66 -38.31
N CYS A 186 18.32 8.40 -38.00
CA CYS A 186 17.26 8.23 -39.01
C CYS A 186 17.08 9.48 -39.89
N ARG A 187 17.20 10.69 -39.33
CA ARG A 187 17.14 11.94 -40.10
C ARG A 187 18.36 12.12 -41.00
N LYS A 188 19.55 11.73 -40.53
CA LYS A 188 20.81 11.86 -41.29
C LYS A 188 20.89 10.85 -42.45
N THR A 189 20.34 9.65 -42.27
CA THR A 189 20.25 8.64 -43.34
C THR A 189 19.21 9.01 -44.41
N ARG A 190 18.03 9.51 -44.02
CA ARG A 190 17.03 10.04 -44.98
C ARG A 190 17.59 11.14 -45.88
N ARG A 191 18.39 12.06 -45.32
CA ARG A 191 19.00 13.15 -46.10
C ARG A 191 20.05 12.67 -47.10
N ARG A 192 20.79 11.60 -46.80
CA ARG A 192 21.78 11.02 -47.74
C ARG A 192 21.17 10.21 -48.88
N TYR A 193 19.92 9.78 -48.76
CA TYR A 193 19.19 9.04 -49.81
C TYR A 193 18.33 9.97 -50.70
N SER A 194 18.28 11.26 -50.38
CA SER A 194 17.52 12.30 -51.10
C SER A 194 18.41 13.13 -52.04
N HIS A 195 19.65 12.69 -52.29
CA HIS A 195 20.64 13.32 -53.15
C HIS A 195 21.27 12.26 -54.04
#